data_AF-A0A931H2J6-F1
#
_entry.id   AF-A0A931H2J6-F1
#
_cell.length_a   1.000
_cell.length_b   1.000
_cell.length_c   1.000
_cell.angle_alpha   90.00
_cell.angle_beta   90.00
_cell.angle_gamma   90.00
#
_symmetry.space_group_name_H-M   'P 1'
#
loop_
_entity.id
_entity.type
_entity.pdbx_description
1 polymer ?
#
loop_
_entity_poly.entity_id
_entity_poly.type
_entity_poly.pdbx_seq_one_letter_code
_entity_poly.pdbx_strand_id
1 'polypeptide(L)'
;MGQVIRKDAEPEFQHSSFVQSCAYCGARFAVFVSRERGGDAEEGYACPECDKSYHTHAALEPMVSLLAARSDGKKDRYQETMF
;
A
#
# COMPACT_ATOMS: atom_id res chain seq x y z
N MET A 1 24.11 -42.56 -1.18
CA MET A 1 24.50 -41.35 -0.40
C MET A 1 23.89 -40.15 -1.12
N GLY A 2 22.61 -39.87 -0.88
CA GLY A 2 21.87 -38.80 -1.57
C GLY A 2 21.76 -37.59 -0.66
N GLN A 3 22.36 -36.47 -1.04
CA GLN A 3 22.25 -35.22 -0.29
C GLN A 3 20.81 -34.71 -0.34
N VAL A 4 20.22 -34.56 0.84
CA VAL A 4 18.92 -33.92 1.04
C VAL A 4 19.16 -32.42 0.91
N ILE A 5 18.73 -31.86 -0.23
CA ILE A 5 18.74 -30.42 -0.48
C ILE A 5 17.77 -29.80 0.53
N ARG A 6 18.30 -29.10 1.55
CA ARG A 6 17.49 -28.23 2.40
C ARG A 6 17.01 -27.12 1.47
N LYS A 7 15.72 -27.10 1.14
CA LYS A 7 15.13 -25.91 0.53
C LYS A 7 15.17 -24.84 1.61
N ASP A 8 16.13 -23.94 1.49
CA ASP A 8 16.14 -22.69 2.24
C ASP A 8 14.74 -22.10 2.16
N ALA A 9 14.15 -21.83 3.33
CA ALA A 9 12.83 -21.26 3.45
C ALA A 9 12.92 -19.81 2.95
N GLU A 10 12.85 -19.62 1.64
CA GLU A 10 12.67 -18.31 1.06
C GLU A 10 11.33 -17.77 1.60
N PRO A 11 11.31 -16.61 2.28
CA PRO A 11 10.05 -16.01 2.68
C PRO A 11 9.21 -15.80 1.43
N GLU A 12 8.08 -16.51 1.34
CA GLU A 12 7.17 -16.40 0.20
C GLU A 12 6.50 -15.02 0.23
N PHE A 13 7.14 -14.04 -0.41
CA PHE A 13 6.57 -12.71 -0.60
C PHE A 13 5.52 -12.75 -1.72
N GLN A 14 4.25 -12.62 -1.32
CA GLN A 14 3.14 -12.41 -2.22
C GLN A 14 3.04 -10.92 -2.56
N HIS A 15 3.19 -10.62 -3.84
CA HIS A 15 3.00 -9.29 -4.38
C HIS A 15 1.55 -9.16 -4.84
N SER A 16 0.84 -8.18 -4.30
CA SER A 16 -0.53 -7.87 -4.67
C SER A 16 -0.61 -6.42 -5.11
N SER A 17 -1.43 -6.13 -6.11
CA SER A 17 -1.72 -4.75 -6.49
C SER A 17 -3.22 -4.57 -6.56
N PHE A 18 -3.71 -3.43 -6.06
CA PHE A 18 -5.12 -3.09 -6.08
C PHE A 18 -5.30 -1.60 -6.31
N VAL A 19 -6.46 -1.23 -6.86
CA VAL A 19 -6.80 0.17 -7.08
C VAL A 19 -7.61 0.66 -5.89
N GLN A 20 -7.18 1.77 -5.30
CA GLN A 20 -7.90 2.42 -4.22
C GLN A 20 -8.27 3.85 -4.61
N SER A 21 -9.52 4.21 -4.34
CA SER A 21 -10.05 5.55 -4.47
C SER A 21 -9.99 6.28 -3.14
N CYS A 22 -9.45 7.50 -3.13
CA CYS A 22 -9.39 8.34 -1.96
C CYS A 22 -10.78 8.83 -1.56
N ALA A 23 -11.18 8.62 -0.30
CA ALA A 23 -12.46 9.09 0.22
C ALA A 23 -12.55 10.63 0.34
N TYR A 24 -11.41 11.32 0.54
CA TYR A 24 -11.39 12.78 0.70
C TYR A 24 -11.36 13.53 -0.63
N CYS A 25 -10.40 13.22 -1.51
CA CYS A 25 -10.18 14.00 -2.74
C CYS A 25 -10.73 13.34 -4.02
N GLY A 26 -11.22 12.10 -3.93
CA GLY A 26 -11.71 11.33 -5.07
C GLY A 26 -10.64 10.84 -6.05
N ALA A 27 -9.35 11.05 -5.77
CA ALA A 27 -8.26 10.55 -6.61
C ALA A 27 -8.26 9.01 -6.64
N ARG A 28 -7.86 8.44 -7.78
CA ARG A 28 -7.67 6.98 -7.92
C ARG A 28 -6.20 6.67 -8.04
N PHE A 29 -5.72 5.71 -7.29
CA PHE A 29 -4.33 5.31 -7.30
C PHE A 29 -4.21 3.79 -7.17
N ALA A 30 -3.17 3.21 -7.77
CA ALA A 30 -2.79 1.82 -7.61
C ALA A 30 -1.87 1.71 -6.40
N VAL A 31 -2.13 0.74 -5.53
CA VAL A 31 -1.30 0.39 -4.39
C VAL A 31 -0.68 -0.97 -4.67
N PHE A 32 0.63 -1.04 -4.65
CA PHE A 32 1.40 -2.27 -4.79
C PHE A 32 1.94 -2.65 -3.42
N VAL A 33 1.55 -3.82 -2.93
CA VAL A 33 1.94 -4.35 -1.62
C VAL A 33 2.73 -5.63 -1.80
N SER A 34 3.76 -5.78 -0.98
CA SER A 34 4.48 -7.03 -0.81
C SER A 34 4.16 -7.55 0.57
N ARG A 35 3.41 -8.65 0.67
CA ARG A 35 3.11 -9.30 1.95
C ARG A 35 3.84 -10.62 2.04
N GLU A 36 4.33 -10.97 3.20
CA GLU A 36 4.83 -12.32 3.47
C GLU A 36 3.64 -13.27 3.70
N ARG A 37 3.74 -14.50 3.16
CA ARG A 37 2.70 -15.51 3.28
C ARG A 37 2.51 -15.91 4.75
N GLY A 38 1.41 -15.48 5.35
CA GLY A 38 1.08 -15.75 6.75
C GLY A 38 1.62 -14.73 7.75
N GLY A 39 2.20 -13.61 7.28
CA GLY A 39 2.50 -12.47 8.14
C GLY A 39 1.31 -11.54 8.26
N ASP A 40 1.09 -11.08 9.48
CA ASP A 40 0.07 -10.09 9.85
C ASP A 40 0.61 -8.65 9.84
N ALA A 41 1.76 -8.43 9.18
CA ALA A 41 2.33 -7.10 9.03
C ALA A 41 1.34 -6.18 8.30
N GLU A 42 1.19 -4.98 8.86
CA GLU A 42 0.46 -3.87 8.27
C GLU A 42 1.41 -2.71 8.08
N GLU A 43 1.21 -1.97 6.98
CA GLU A 43 2.03 -0.83 6.66
C GLU A 43 1.15 0.34 6.22
N GLY A 44 1.59 1.53 6.60
CA GLY A 44 0.91 2.78 6.28
C GLY A 44 1.24 3.25 4.87
N TYR A 45 0.27 3.85 4.19
CA TYR A 45 0.51 4.58 2.96
C TYR A 45 -0.39 5.80 2.86
N ALA A 46 0.08 6.83 2.16
CA ALA A 46 -0.66 8.07 2.00
C ALA A 46 -1.11 8.26 0.55
N CYS A 47 -2.24 8.96 0.38
CA CYS A 47 -2.64 9.42 -0.94
C CYS A 47 -1.63 10.47 -1.44
N PRO A 48 -1.06 10.34 -2.66
CA PRO A 48 -0.03 11.24 -3.17
C PRO A 48 -0.52 12.67 -3.41
N GLU A 49 -1.84 12.89 -3.43
CA GLU A 49 -2.45 14.19 -3.66
C GLU A 49 -2.83 14.88 -2.35
N CYS A 50 -3.53 14.17 -1.47
CA CYS A 50 -4.13 14.76 -0.28
C CYS A 50 -3.42 14.38 1.02
N ASP A 51 -2.38 13.53 0.99
CA ASP A 51 -1.70 13.00 2.18
C ASP A 51 -2.61 12.26 3.17
N LYS A 52 -3.79 11.83 2.73
CA LYS A 52 -4.66 11.06 3.62
C LYS A 52 -4.00 9.72 3.90
N SER A 53 -3.83 9.39 5.18
CA SER A 53 -3.28 8.13 5.67
C SER A 53 -4.26 6.98 5.48
N TYR A 54 -3.71 5.82 5.12
CA TYR A 54 -4.37 4.54 4.97
C TYR A 54 -3.46 3.43 5.49
N HIS A 55 -4.04 2.29 5.81
CA HIS A 55 -3.33 1.10 6.28
C HIS A 55 -3.69 -0.07 5.36
N THR A 56 -2.72 -0.93 5.06
CA THR A 56 -2.93 -2.18 4.32
C THR A 56 -2.04 -3.27 4.87
N HIS A 57 -2.45 -4.53 4.69
CA HIS A 57 -1.58 -5.66 4.98
C HIS A 57 -0.45 -5.72 3.96
N ALA A 58 0.73 -5.28 4.38
CA ALA A 58 1.97 -5.34 3.64
C ALA A 58 3.11 -5.53 4.65
N ALA A 59 4.12 -6.28 4.24
CA ALA A 59 5.34 -6.49 5.01
C ALA A 59 6.40 -5.41 4.71
N LEU A 60 6.19 -4.62 3.63
CA LEU A 60 7.08 -3.56 3.16
C LEU A 60 6.25 -2.32 2.81
N GLU A 61 6.91 -1.16 2.74
CA GLU A 61 6.32 0.11 2.30
C GLU A 61 5.55 -0.05 0.98
N PRO A 62 4.22 0.15 0.97
CA PRO A 62 3.41 0.05 -0.23
C PRO A 62 3.82 1.11 -1.23
N MET A 63 4.03 0.71 -2.48
CA MET A 63 4.22 1.67 -3.54
C MET A 63 2.87 2.19 -4.00
N VAL A 64 2.69 3.50 -4.00
CA VAL A 64 1.46 4.15 -4.45
C VAL A 64 1.72 4.87 -5.78
N SER A 65 0.97 4.51 -6.80
CA SER A 65 1.04 5.13 -8.12
C SER A 65 -0.27 5.83 -8.46
N LEU A 66 -0.22 7.13 -8.73
CA LEU A 66 -1.39 7.91 -9.07
C LEU A 66 -1.90 7.51 -10.47
N LEU A 67 -3.14 6.99 -10.53
CA LEU A 67 -3.78 6.64 -11.80
C LEU A 67 -4.63 7.78 -12.33
N ALA A 68 -5.40 8.43 -11.45
CA ALA A 68 -6.21 9.58 -11.76
C ALA A 68 -6.10 10.61 -10.64
N ALA A 69 -5.86 11.87 -11.03
CA ALA A 69 -5.84 13.00 -10.13
C ALA A 69 -7.19 13.19 -9.41
N ARG A 70 -7.17 14.07 -8.41
CA ARG A 70 -8.34 14.47 -7.61
C ARG A 70 -9.52 14.88 -8.50
N SER A 71 -10.71 14.43 -8.15
CA SER A 71 -11.95 14.79 -8.86
C SER A 71 -12.78 15.85 -8.14
N ASP A 72 -12.46 16.15 -6.88
CA ASP A 72 -13.24 17.06 -6.01
C ASP A 72 -13.03 18.56 -6.32
N GLY A 73 -12.09 18.91 -7.22
CA GLY A 73 -11.80 20.31 -7.59
C GLY A 73 -11.04 21.13 -6.52
N LYS A 74 -10.94 20.60 -5.30
CA LYS A 74 -10.18 21.18 -4.18
C LYS A 74 -8.68 20.89 -4.30
N LYS A 75 -7.85 21.87 -3.93
CA LYS A 75 -6.38 21.75 -3.89
C LYS A 75 -5.83 21.59 -2.48
N ASP A 76 -6.73 21.51 -1.50
CA ASP A 76 -6.38 21.45 -0.09
C ASP A 76 -5.80 20.06 0.23
N ARG A 77 -4.66 20.02 0.93
CA ARG A 77 -4.17 18.78 1.55
C ARG A 77 -5.09 18.41 2.71
N TYR A 78 -5.17 17.12 3.03
CA TYR A 78 -5.87 16.67 4.23
C TYR A 78 -5.15 17.30 5.43
N GLN A 79 -5.80 18.27 6.06
CA GLN A 79 -5.32 18.84 7.31
C GLN A 79 -6.10 18.17 8.43
N GLU A 80 -5.44 17.28 9.15
CA GLU A 80 -5.95 16.80 10.43
C GLU A 80 -5.85 18.00 11.38
N THR A 81 -6.94 18.74 11.54
CA THR A 81 -7.00 19.93 12.39
C THR A 81 -6.73 19.49 13.83
N MET A 82 -5.49 19.66 14.29
CA MET A 82 -5.13 19.57 15.70
C MET A 82 -5.82 20.73 16.44
N PHE A 83 -6.84 20.41 17.23
CA PHE A 83 -7.40 21.29 18.26
C PHE A 83 -7.07 20.73 19.64
#